data_AF-A0A8I0H6I4-F1
#
_entry.id   AF-A0A8I0H6I4-F1
#
_cell.length_a   1.000
_cell.length_b   1.000
_cell.length_c   1.000
_cell.angle_alpha   90.00
_cell.angle_beta   90.00
_cell.angle_gamma   90.00
#
_symmetry.space_group_name_H-M   'P 1'
#
loop_
_entity.id
_entity.type
_entity.pdbx_description
1 polymer ?
#
loop_
_entity_poly.entity_id
_entity_poly.type
_entity_poly.pdbx_seq_one_letter_code
_entity_poly.pdbx_strand_id
1 'polypeptide(L)'
;GEDYRNGNAAELLSYDETLAKKNFNDALLELGSSSVETTILCTEQYEPSVKQMVQKLQKTLGVKFVSTVKVVSESDLEAAVNDGNYSVA
;
A
#
# COMPACT_ATOMS: atom_id res chain seq x y z
N GLY A 1 -21.52 9.88 7.47
CA GLY A 1 -20.20 9.85 6.83
C GLY A 1 -19.23 10.36 7.85
N GLU A 2 -18.56 9.46 8.55
CA GLU A 2 -17.58 9.86 9.54
C GLU A 2 -16.30 10.28 8.82
N ASP A 3 -15.89 11.50 9.12
CA ASP A 3 -14.81 12.23 8.49
C ASP A 3 -13.49 11.69 9.05
N TYR A 4 -12.95 10.64 8.43
CA TYR A 4 -11.62 10.05 8.75
C TYR A 4 -10.46 11.04 8.58
N ARG A 5 -10.75 12.28 8.15
CA ARG A 5 -9.80 13.40 8.11
C ARG A 5 -9.68 14.16 9.44
N ASN A 6 -10.58 13.93 10.41
CA ASN A 6 -10.65 14.71 11.66
C ASN A 6 -10.24 13.95 12.93
N GLY A 7 -9.80 12.69 12.81
CA GLY A 7 -9.35 11.90 13.96
C GLY A 7 -7.84 11.89 14.07
N ASN A 8 -7.27 12.80 14.88
CA ASN A 8 -5.84 12.92 15.19
C ASN A 8 -4.92 13.01 13.97
N ALA A 9 -4.17 14.10 13.83
CA ALA A 9 -2.87 14.01 13.20
C ALA A 9 -2.03 13.04 14.05
N ALA A 10 -2.21 11.73 13.85
CA ALA A 10 -1.22 10.74 14.23
C ALA A 10 0.09 11.34 13.75
N GLU A 11 1.03 11.57 14.67
CA GLU A 11 2.33 12.16 14.35
C GLU A 11 2.81 11.50 13.07
N LEU A 12 2.76 12.26 11.96
CA LEU A 12 3.05 11.70 10.66
C LEU A 12 4.50 11.26 10.76
N LEU A 13 4.70 9.94 10.84
CA LEU A 13 6.03 9.39 10.97
C LEU A 13 6.85 9.94 9.81
N SER A 14 7.96 10.60 10.14
CA SER A 14 8.87 11.07 9.10
C SER A 14 9.35 9.85 8.31
N TYR A 15 9.31 9.96 6.98
CA TYR A 15 9.73 8.86 6.12
C TYR A 15 11.22 8.54 6.37
N ASP A 16 11.49 7.32 6.83
CA ASP A 16 12.84 6.77 7.00
C ASP A 16 12.94 5.46 6.21
N GLU A 17 13.68 5.54 5.10
CA GLU A 17 13.90 4.41 4.20
C GLU A 17 14.62 3.23 4.88
N THR A 18 15.57 3.53 5.76
CA THR A 18 16.38 2.51 6.44
C THR A 18 15.52 1.75 7.43
N LEU A 19 14.72 2.48 8.22
CA LEU A 19 13.81 1.88 9.19
C LEU A 19 12.70 1.08 8.49
N ALA A 20 12.10 1.62 7.43
CA ALA A 20 11.08 0.92 6.65
C ALA A 20 11.61 -0.42 6.09
N LYS A 21 12.81 -0.40 5.51
CA LYS A 21 13.44 -1.62 4.98
C LYS A 21 13.77 -2.63 6.07
N LYS A 22 14.26 -2.18 7.23
CA LYS A 22 14.53 -3.06 8.38
C LYS A 22 13.23 -3.75 8.84
N ASN A 23 12.21 -2.95 9.17
CA ASN A 23 10.95 -3.46 9.68
C ASN A 23 10.27 -4.42 8.69
N PHE A 24 10.33 -4.14 7.39
CA PHE A 24 9.79 -5.03 6.38
C PHE A 24 10.51 -6.39 6.34
N ASN A 25 11.84 -6.41 6.46
CA ASN A 25 12.59 -7.66 6.49
C ASN A 25 12.37 -8.45 7.79
N ASP A 26 12.29 -7.76 8.92
CA ASP A 26 12.01 -8.37 10.22
C ASP A 26 10.61 -9.02 10.21
N ALA A 27 9.59 -8.31 9.69
CA ALA A 27 8.24 -8.86 9.55
C ALA A 27 8.18 -10.09 8.63
N LEU A 28 8.92 -10.09 7.51
CA LEU A 28 9.00 -11.26 6.63
C LEU A 28 9.62 -12.47 7.34
N LEU A 29 10.66 -12.25 8.14
CA LEU A 29 11.30 -13.30 8.95
C LEU A 29 10.34 -13.86 10.00
N GLU A 30 9.63 -12.99 10.71
CA GLU A 30 8.64 -13.38 11.73
C GLU A 30 7.48 -14.19 11.13
N LEU A 31 7.02 -13.80 9.93
CA LEU A 31 5.96 -14.52 9.20
C LEU A 31 6.46 -15.81 8.52
N GLY A 32 7.77 -16.04 8.47
CA GLY A 32 8.36 -17.15 7.71
C GLY A 32 8.16 -17.01 6.19
N SER A 33 7.92 -15.79 5.71
CA SER A 33 7.61 -15.48 4.31
C SER A 33 8.84 -14.95 3.58
N SER A 34 8.99 -15.31 2.31
CA SER A 34 10.07 -14.80 1.46
C SER A 34 9.71 -13.48 0.76
N SER A 35 8.42 -13.22 0.56
CA SER A 35 7.88 -12.05 -0.12
C SER A 35 6.46 -11.71 0.34
N VAL A 36 6.04 -10.49 0.01
CA VAL A 36 4.63 -10.05 0.08
C VAL A 36 4.17 -9.74 -1.33
N GLU A 37 3.01 -10.27 -1.68
CA GLU A 37 2.30 -9.99 -2.93
C GLU A 37 1.06 -9.14 -2.63
N THR A 38 0.87 -8.04 -3.35
CA THR A 38 -0.27 -7.15 -3.14
C THR A 38 -0.85 -6.64 -4.46
N THR A 39 -2.14 -6.34 -4.46
CA THR A 39 -2.83 -5.68 -5.57
C THR A 39 -3.34 -4.33 -5.09
N ILE A 40 -2.97 -3.26 -5.81
CA ILE A 40 -3.45 -1.91 -5.55
C ILE A 40 -4.50 -1.57 -6.61
N LEU A 41 -5.72 -1.31 -6.16
CA LEU A 41 -6.81 -0.86 -7.02
C LEU A 41 -6.81 0.66 -7.11
N CYS A 42 -6.99 1.21 -8.30
CA CYS A 42 -7.17 2.65 -8.49
C CYS A 42 -8.05 2.95 -9.70
N THR A 43 -8.61 4.16 -9.77
CA THR A 43 -9.21 4.66 -11.00
C THR A 43 -8.13 5.17 -11.96
N GLU A 44 -8.48 5.28 -13.25
CA GLU A 44 -7.54 5.63 -14.33
C GLU A 44 -6.77 6.93 -14.06
N GLN A 45 -7.45 7.93 -13.50
CA GLN A 45 -6.85 9.24 -13.18
C GLN A 45 -5.65 9.15 -12.21
N TYR A 46 -5.58 8.10 -11.37
CA TYR A 46 -4.52 7.94 -10.37
C TYR A 46 -3.46 6.92 -10.76
N GLU A 47 -3.65 6.17 -11.85
CA GLU A 47 -2.74 5.11 -12.26
C GLU A 47 -1.27 5.56 -12.35
N PRO A 48 -0.93 6.72 -12.95
CA PRO A 48 0.47 7.16 -13.03
C PRO A 48 1.09 7.40 -11.65
N SER A 49 0.36 8.05 -10.75
CA SER A 49 0.82 8.37 -9.40
C SER A 49 1.00 7.10 -8.55
N VAL A 50 0.05 6.17 -8.66
CA VAL A 50 0.12 4.87 -7.95
C VAL A 50 1.29 4.04 -8.46
N LYS A 51 1.51 3.98 -9.78
CA LYS A 51 2.68 3.29 -10.36
C LYS A 51 4.00 3.91 -9.87
N GLN A 52 4.10 5.23 -9.80
CA GLN A 52 5.29 5.89 -9.24
C GLN A 52 5.51 5.56 -7.76
N MET A 53 4.44 5.49 -6.97
CA MET A 53 4.52 5.06 -5.56
C MET A 53 5.02 3.61 -5.45
N VAL A 54 4.46 2.68 -6.23
CA VAL A 54 4.89 1.27 -6.25
C VAL A 54 6.36 1.15 -6.61
N GLN A 55 6.83 1.90 -7.61
CA GLN A 55 8.25 1.88 -7.99
C GLN A 55 9.17 2.38 -6.87
N LYS A 56 8.75 3.39 -6.10
CA LYS A 56 9.52 3.86 -4.93
C LYS A 56 9.58 2.79 -3.85
N LEU A 57 8.45 2.13 -3.54
CA LEU A 57 8.41 1.03 -2.58
C LEU A 57 9.29 -0.14 -3.04
N GLN A 58 9.24 -0.52 -4.31
CA GLN A 58 10.09 -1.57 -4.88
C GLN A 58 11.58 -1.21 -4.82
N LYS A 59 11.94 0.06 -5.01
CA LYS A 59 13.33 0.53 -4.87
C LYS A 59 13.84 0.35 -3.43
N THR A 60 13.00 0.64 -2.44
CA THR A 60 13.35 0.59 -1.02
C THR A 60 13.31 -0.84 -0.45
N LEU A 61 12.22 -1.56 -0.70
CA LEU A 61 11.95 -2.89 -0.14
C LEU A 61 12.57 -4.03 -0.97
N GLY A 62 12.91 -3.75 -2.23
CA GLY A 62 13.49 -4.72 -3.15
C GLY A 62 12.48 -5.73 -3.68
N VAL A 63 13.02 -6.82 -4.25
CA VAL A 63 12.24 -7.87 -4.95
C VAL A 63 11.28 -8.65 -4.06
N LYS A 64 11.39 -8.51 -2.72
CA LYS A 64 10.49 -9.14 -1.76
C LYS A 64 9.12 -8.45 -1.69
N PHE A 65 8.99 -7.25 -2.24
CA PHE A 65 7.71 -6.55 -2.39
C PHE A 65 7.24 -6.65 -3.84
N VAL A 66 6.21 -7.45 -4.08
CA VAL A 66 5.61 -7.67 -5.39
C VAL A 66 4.24 -7.00 -5.40
N SER A 67 4.03 -6.03 -6.28
CA SER A 67 2.77 -5.29 -6.35
C SER A 67 2.26 -5.17 -7.77
N THR A 68 0.96 -5.36 -7.94
CA THR A 68 0.24 -5.16 -9.20
C THR A 68 -0.72 -3.99 -9.06
N VAL A 69 -0.68 -3.04 -10.00
CA VAL A 69 -1.66 -1.94 -10.07
C VAL A 69 -2.76 -2.35 -11.04
N LYS A 70 -4.01 -2.38 -10.55
CA LYS A 70 -5.19 -2.71 -11.37
C LYS A 70 -6.11 -1.51 -11.44
N VAL A 71 -6.31 -1.02 -12.65
CA VAL A 71 -7.26 0.05 -12.92
C VAL A 71 -8.69 -0.52 -12.93
N VAL A 72 -9.58 0.12 -12.19
CA VAL A 72 -11.00 -0.26 -12.06
C VAL A 72 -11.90 0.96 -12.19
N SER A 73 -13.20 0.75 -12.39
CA SER A 73 -14.17 1.85 -12.38
C SER A 73 -14.32 2.44 -10.96
N GLU A 74 -14.87 3.65 -10.85
CA GLU A 74 -15.13 4.27 -9.55
C GLU A 74 -16.11 3.44 -8.72
N SER A 75 -17.18 2.92 -9.34
CA SER A 75 -18.14 2.03 -8.69
C SER A 75 -17.52 0.72 -8.21
N ASP A 76 -16.59 0.13 -8.96
CA ASP A 76 -15.89 -1.09 -8.55
C ASP A 76 -14.90 -0.81 -7.40
N LEU A 77 -14.26 0.36 -7.41
CA LEU A 77 -13.37 0.78 -6.33
C LEU A 77 -14.16 1.00 -5.03
N GLU A 78 -15.30 1.69 -5.12
CA GLU A 78 -16.22 1.88 -4.00
C GLU A 78 -16.76 0.54 -3.47
N ALA A 79 -17.15 -0.38 -4.36
CA ALA A 79 -17.59 -1.72 -3.99
C ALA A 79 -16.48 -2.49 -3.27
N ALA A 80 -15.25 -2.48 -3.79
CA ALA A 80 -14.12 -3.14 -3.15
C ALA A 80 -13.82 -2.58 -1.75
N VAL A 81 -13.98 -1.27 -1.55
CA VAL A 81 -13.87 -0.64 -0.22
C VAL A 81 -15.02 -1.04 0.70
N ASN A 82 -16.26 -1.00 0.21
CA ASN A 82 -17.44 -1.34 1.02
C ASN A 82 -17.49 -2.81 1.43
N ASP A 83 -17.01 -3.70 0.56
CA ASP A 83 -16.98 -5.14 0.80
C ASP A 83 -15.80 -5.57 1.70
N GLY A 84 -14.94 -4.63 2.12
CA GLY A 84 -13.72 -4.94 2.86
C GLY A 84 -12.69 -5.71 2.02
N ASN A 85 -12.87 -5.77 0.70
CA ASN A 85 -12.01 -6.49 -0.23
C ASN A 85 -10.81 -5.62 -0.64
N TYR A 86 -10.14 -5.06 0.36
CA TYR A 86 -8.92 -4.26 0.21
C TYR A 86 -8.03 -4.52 1.42
N SER A 87 -6.72 -4.55 1.20
CA SER A 87 -5.77 -4.70 2.29
C SER A 87 -5.63 -3.38 3.03
N VAL A 88 -6.13 -3.30 4.26
CA VAL A 88 -5.75 -2.25 5.22
C VAL A 88 -4.41 -2.69 5.82
N ALA A 89 -3.35 -1.96 5.48
CA ALA A 89 -2.04 -2.11 6.11
C ALA A 89 -1.94 -1.25 7.37
#